data_AF-A0A9W6XBX3-F1
#
_entry.id   AF-A0A9W6XBX3-F1
#
_cell.length_a   1.000
_cell.length_b   1.000
_cell.length_c   1.000
_cell.angle_alpha   90.00
_cell.angle_beta   90.00
_cell.angle_gamma   90.00
#
_symmetry.space_group_name_H-M   'P 1'
#
loop_
_entity.id
_entity.type
_entity.pdbx_description
1 polymer ?
#
loop_
_entity_poly.entity_id
_entity_poly.type
_entity_poly.pdbx_seq_one_letter_code
_entity_poly.pdbx_strand_id
1 'polypeptide(L)'
;MYNSEYNIDSFQFQNTTFRIIVPTGSITSVVNVNLADGIYTYADINRSIQTALVDAGAYLINPSGENVFYLQLSENSVYYAAQFDFSPTPSTLPTAGGTWTRPATGLYASGGTGLPSTTRVPRIIINNAEFGKVVGLSTGTYPPTSATVASAQLSNIIPQIHPTSSYIVRCDLIKNEYVASGDILSAFDRGDAQVGQLISYKPSQYAWMNCHNGSRSTITISIYNQNDQKVKFRDTSVSIMLLLRSKK
;
A
#
# COMPACT_ATOMS: atom_id res chain seq x y z
N MET A 1 1.51 -14.58 -17.82
CA MET A 1 0.41 -14.03 -16.99
C MET A 1 0.69 -12.57 -16.73
N TYR A 2 -0.32 -11.72 -16.55
CA TYR A 2 -0.08 -10.29 -16.30
C TYR A 2 0.08 -9.98 -14.82
N ASN A 3 0.98 -9.06 -14.49
CA ASN A 3 1.13 -8.51 -13.14
C ASN A 3 -0.08 -7.61 -12.82
N SER A 4 -1.10 -8.21 -12.21
CA SER A 4 -2.41 -7.59 -11.96
C SER A 4 -2.88 -7.78 -10.53
N GLU A 5 -1.97 -8.08 -9.59
CA GLU A 5 -2.29 -8.20 -8.18
C GLU A 5 -2.38 -6.81 -7.54
N TYR A 6 -3.46 -6.59 -6.80
CA TYR A 6 -3.67 -5.36 -6.03
C TYR A 6 -2.83 -5.37 -4.77
N ASN A 7 -2.28 -4.21 -4.39
CA ASN A 7 -1.62 -4.06 -3.09
C ASN A 7 -2.56 -3.45 -2.04
N ILE A 8 -3.65 -2.83 -2.48
CA ILE A 8 -4.75 -2.39 -1.64
C ILE A 8 -6.00 -3.19 -2.05
N ASP A 9 -6.52 -4.01 -1.15
CA ASP A 9 -7.64 -4.91 -1.45
C ASP A 9 -8.52 -5.13 -0.22
N SER A 10 -9.80 -4.77 -0.34
CA SER A 10 -10.81 -4.88 0.71
C SER A 10 -11.09 -6.31 1.16
N PHE A 11 -10.82 -7.31 0.32
CA PHE A 11 -11.13 -8.71 0.61
C PHE A 11 -9.88 -9.48 1.06
N GLN A 12 -8.77 -9.35 0.33
CA GLN A 12 -7.55 -10.12 0.57
C GLN A 12 -6.74 -9.58 1.74
N PHE A 13 -6.66 -8.25 1.89
CA PHE A 13 -5.81 -7.60 2.89
C PHE A 13 -6.60 -6.72 3.87
N GLN A 14 -7.83 -6.33 3.52
CA GLN A 14 -8.66 -5.40 4.28
C GLN A 14 -7.94 -4.08 4.60
N ASN A 15 -6.97 -3.67 3.78
CA ASN A 15 -6.04 -2.56 4.04
C ASN A 15 -6.45 -1.24 3.35
N THR A 16 -7.75 -1.03 3.16
CA THR A 16 -8.31 0.09 2.39
C THR A 16 -8.50 1.37 3.18
N THR A 17 -8.24 1.39 4.49
CA THR A 17 -8.50 2.57 5.32
C THR A 17 -7.40 2.84 6.34
N PHE A 18 -7.19 4.12 6.61
CA PHE A 18 -6.40 4.65 7.72
C PHE A 18 -6.92 6.04 8.09
N ARG A 19 -6.34 6.69 9.11
CA ARG A 19 -6.88 7.98 9.59
C ARG A 19 -5.79 9.02 9.81
N ILE A 20 -6.16 10.28 9.76
CA ILE A 20 -5.30 11.43 10.04
C ILE A 20 -5.97 12.28 11.12
N ILE A 21 -5.23 12.64 12.15
CA ILE A 21 -5.61 13.68 13.11
C ILE A 21 -5.12 15.01 12.58
N VAL A 22 -6.03 15.95 12.36
CA VAL A 22 -5.73 17.33 11.95
C VAL A 22 -6.03 18.29 13.10
N PRO A 23 -5.11 19.19 13.46
CA PRO A 23 -5.40 20.22 14.46
C PRO A 23 -6.35 21.28 13.89
N THR A 24 -7.35 21.72 14.65
CA THR A 24 -8.31 22.73 14.19
C THR A 24 -8.98 23.42 15.37
N GLY A 25 -9.09 24.75 15.32
CA GLY A 25 -9.52 25.54 16.49
C GLY A 25 -8.73 25.15 17.76
N SER A 26 -9.41 25.02 18.89
CA SER A 26 -8.81 24.54 20.14
C SER A 26 -8.80 23.01 20.29
N ILE A 27 -9.18 22.27 19.24
CA ILE A 27 -9.35 20.81 19.26
C ILE A 27 -8.57 20.12 18.13
N THR A 28 -8.85 18.84 17.92
CA THR A 28 -8.38 18.07 16.76
C THR A 28 -9.55 17.33 16.13
N SER A 29 -9.54 17.19 14.81
CA SER A 29 -10.51 16.40 14.06
C SER A 29 -9.84 15.17 13.45
N VAL A 30 -10.60 14.08 13.28
CA VAL A 30 -10.13 12.86 12.63
C VAL A 30 -10.69 12.81 11.22
N VAL A 31 -9.81 12.74 10.23
CA VAL A 31 -10.12 12.56 8.81
C VAL A 31 -9.86 11.11 8.45
N ASN A 32 -10.85 10.42 7.91
CA ASN A 32 -10.67 9.06 7.37
C ASN A 32 -10.13 9.15 5.95
N VAL A 33 -9.11 8.36 5.64
CA VAL A 33 -8.64 8.17 4.27
C VAL A 33 -9.08 6.81 3.81
N ASN A 34 -9.88 6.79 2.74
CA ASN A 34 -10.40 5.59 2.12
C ASN A 34 -9.72 5.40 0.77
N LEU A 35 -9.10 4.25 0.58
CA LEU A 35 -8.52 3.81 -0.67
C LEU A 35 -9.49 2.83 -1.34
N ALA A 36 -9.70 2.98 -2.64
CA ALA A 36 -10.39 1.96 -3.42
C ALA A 36 -9.48 0.73 -3.59
N ASP A 37 -10.06 -0.41 -3.94
CA ASP A 37 -9.27 -1.58 -4.34
C ASP A 37 -8.45 -1.25 -5.58
N GLY A 38 -7.14 -1.50 -5.53
CA GLY A 38 -6.27 -1.13 -6.64
C GLY A 38 -4.77 -1.32 -6.37
N ILE A 39 -3.99 -0.75 -7.28
CA ILE A 39 -2.53 -0.77 -7.22
C ILE A 39 -2.05 0.66 -6.98
N TYR A 40 -1.37 0.86 -5.87
CA TYR A 40 -0.98 2.16 -5.38
C TYR A 40 0.53 2.26 -5.23
N THR A 41 1.11 3.31 -5.79
CA THR A 41 2.44 3.79 -5.38
C THR A 41 2.29 4.70 -4.14
N TYR A 42 3.40 5.05 -3.47
CA TYR A 42 3.34 6.03 -2.38
C TYR A 42 2.82 7.39 -2.84
N ALA A 43 3.08 7.77 -4.10
CA ALA A 43 2.53 8.98 -4.69
C ALA A 43 0.99 8.92 -4.83
N ASP A 44 0.44 7.76 -5.19
CA ASP A 44 -1.01 7.55 -5.29
C ASP A 44 -1.69 7.57 -3.92
N ILE A 45 -1.05 6.96 -2.91
CA ILE A 45 -1.52 7.04 -1.52
C ILE A 45 -1.47 8.49 -1.03
N ASN A 46 -0.39 9.22 -1.31
CA ASN A 46 -0.27 10.63 -0.97
C ASN A 46 -1.35 11.48 -1.65
N ARG A 47 -1.69 11.21 -2.92
CA ARG A 47 -2.81 11.87 -3.60
C ARG A 47 -4.14 11.57 -2.93
N SER A 48 -4.33 10.34 -2.45
CA SER A 48 -5.54 9.95 -1.71
C SER A 48 -5.64 10.66 -0.34
N ILE A 49 -4.50 10.83 0.35
CA ILE A 49 -4.40 11.66 1.56
C ILE A 49 -4.83 13.09 1.25
N GLN A 50 -4.27 13.70 0.19
CA GLN A 50 -4.59 15.06 -0.21
C GLN A 50 -6.07 15.22 -0.58
N THR A 51 -6.65 14.25 -1.28
CA THR A 51 -8.08 14.23 -1.62
C THR A 51 -8.94 14.23 -0.36
N ALA A 52 -8.65 13.34 0.60
CA ALA A 52 -9.38 13.29 1.86
C ALA A 52 -9.23 14.59 2.69
N LEU A 53 -8.06 15.23 2.65
CA LEU A 53 -7.84 16.53 3.31
C LEU A 53 -8.56 17.68 2.59
N VAL A 54 -8.68 17.65 1.27
CA VAL A 54 -9.49 18.61 0.50
C VAL A 54 -10.96 18.46 0.86
N ASP A 55 -11.49 17.24 0.86
CA ASP A 55 -12.89 16.95 1.20
C ASP A 55 -13.22 17.36 2.64
N ALA A 56 -12.25 17.22 3.57
CA ALA A 56 -12.39 17.69 4.94
C ALA A 56 -12.17 19.22 5.10
N GLY A 57 -11.67 19.91 4.08
CA GLY A 57 -11.27 21.33 4.17
C GLY A 57 -10.10 21.56 5.13
N ALA A 58 -9.17 20.62 5.23
CA ALA A 58 -7.97 20.66 6.08
C ALA A 58 -6.71 21.00 5.27
N TYR A 59 -6.76 22.09 4.51
CA TYR A 59 -5.67 22.61 3.69
C TYR A 59 -5.73 24.14 3.65
N LEU A 60 -4.68 24.79 3.17
CA LEU A 60 -4.69 26.23 2.84
C LEU A 60 -4.38 26.43 1.36
N ILE A 61 -4.71 27.61 0.83
CA ILE A 61 -4.45 27.97 -0.55
C ILE A 61 -3.34 29.03 -0.55
N ASN A 62 -2.23 28.73 -1.21
CA ASN A 62 -1.10 29.66 -1.32
C ASN A 62 -1.41 30.81 -2.30
N PRO A 63 -0.56 31.85 -2.38
CA PRO A 63 -0.79 32.99 -3.29
C PRO A 63 -0.81 32.62 -4.78
N SER A 64 -0.25 31.46 -5.16
CA SER A 64 -0.30 30.91 -6.52
C SER A 64 -1.61 30.16 -6.82
N GLY A 65 -2.50 30.02 -5.85
CA GLY A 65 -3.77 29.28 -5.99
C GLY A 65 -3.64 27.78 -5.75
N GLU A 66 -2.51 27.29 -5.24
CA GLU A 66 -2.27 25.88 -5.01
C GLU A 66 -2.67 25.46 -3.58
N ASN A 67 -3.20 24.24 -3.46
CA ASN A 67 -3.52 23.66 -2.16
C ASN A 67 -2.24 23.20 -1.46
N VAL A 68 -2.06 23.66 -0.23
CA VAL A 68 -0.93 23.32 0.64
C VAL A 68 -1.41 22.43 1.77
N PHE A 69 -0.72 21.30 1.92
CA PHE A 69 -0.98 20.27 2.91
C PHE A 69 0.14 20.21 3.94
N TYR A 70 -0.20 19.80 5.17
CA TYR A 70 0.72 19.75 6.30
C TYR A 70 1.16 18.33 6.67
N LEU A 71 0.88 17.38 5.78
CA LEU A 71 1.28 15.98 5.85
C LEU A 71 1.62 15.54 4.42
N GLN A 72 2.75 14.86 4.26
CA GLN A 72 3.15 14.28 2.98
C GLN A 72 3.71 12.88 3.19
N LEU A 73 3.34 11.95 2.30
CA LEU A 73 3.95 10.63 2.19
C LEU A 73 4.86 10.61 0.96
N SER A 74 6.09 10.12 1.15
CA SER A 74 7.07 9.96 0.08
C SER A 74 7.87 8.66 0.23
N GLU A 75 8.50 8.24 -0.87
CA GLU A 75 9.51 7.19 -0.85
C GLU A 75 10.85 7.77 -0.37
N ASN A 76 11.53 7.07 0.53
CA ASN A 76 12.91 7.33 0.87
C ASN A 76 13.80 6.14 0.46
N SER A 77 14.36 6.23 -0.74
CA SER A 77 15.19 5.18 -1.33
C SER A 77 16.53 4.98 -0.60
N VAL A 78 17.05 6.00 0.07
CA VAL A 78 18.30 5.93 0.85
C VAL A 78 18.15 4.97 2.03
N TYR A 79 16.99 4.99 2.68
CA TYR A 79 16.71 4.14 3.85
C TYR A 79 15.83 2.93 3.54
N TYR A 80 15.46 2.73 2.27
CA TYR A 80 14.49 1.70 1.87
C TYR A 80 13.20 1.78 2.74
N ALA A 81 12.69 3.00 2.90
CA ALA A 81 11.60 3.31 3.82
C ALA A 81 10.54 4.16 3.14
N ALA A 82 9.31 4.09 3.63
CA ALA A 82 8.36 5.18 3.43
C ALA A 82 8.66 6.28 4.46
N GLN A 83 8.44 7.53 4.06
CA GLN A 83 8.63 8.69 4.92
C GLN A 83 7.34 9.51 4.98
N PHE A 84 6.87 9.76 6.19
CA PHE A 84 5.86 10.76 6.44
C PHE A 84 6.51 12.04 6.94
N ASP A 85 6.32 13.13 6.21
CA ASP A 85 6.73 14.46 6.61
C ASP A 85 5.54 15.21 7.21
N PHE A 86 5.74 15.70 8.43
CA PHE A 86 4.75 16.44 9.18
C PHE A 86 5.18 17.89 9.30
N SER A 87 4.36 18.80 8.77
CA SER A 87 4.61 20.24 8.83
C SER A 87 3.67 20.89 9.84
N PRO A 88 4.12 21.93 10.58
CA PRO A 88 3.26 22.61 11.53
C PRO A 88 2.10 23.32 10.81
N THR A 89 0.87 22.98 11.17
CA THR A 89 -0.30 23.74 10.73
C THR A 89 -0.31 25.09 11.46
N PRO A 90 -0.33 26.22 10.75
CA PRO A 90 -0.18 27.54 11.35
C PRO A 90 -1.46 27.95 12.09
N SER A 91 -1.31 28.73 13.16
CA SER A 91 -2.46 29.27 13.91
C SER A 91 -3.11 30.49 13.26
N THR A 92 -2.41 31.12 12.33
CA THR A 92 -2.88 32.26 11.53
C THR A 92 -2.54 32.02 10.06
N LEU A 93 -3.20 32.74 9.15
CA LEU A 93 -2.82 32.68 7.74
C LEU A 93 -1.35 33.14 7.58
N PRO A 94 -0.50 32.36 6.89
CA PRO A 94 0.85 32.81 6.60
C PRO A 94 0.84 34.11 5.79
N THR A 95 1.78 35.00 6.11
CA THR A 95 1.95 36.28 5.40
C THR A 95 3.20 36.31 4.53
N ALA A 96 4.13 35.37 4.74
CA ALA A 96 5.32 35.22 3.93
C ALA A 96 4.96 34.72 2.52
N GLY A 97 5.47 35.41 1.50
CA GLY A 97 5.27 35.05 0.09
C GLY A 97 3.94 35.49 -0.52
N GLY A 98 3.06 36.18 0.23
CA GLY A 98 1.82 36.76 -0.26
C GLY A 98 0.60 36.45 0.60
N THR A 99 -0.60 36.71 0.06
CA THR A 99 -1.87 36.48 0.78
C THR A 99 -2.31 35.04 0.63
N TRP A 100 -2.21 34.28 1.71
CA TRP A 100 -2.79 32.95 1.81
C TRP A 100 -4.28 33.04 2.09
N THR A 101 -5.04 32.05 1.63
CA THR A 101 -6.49 31.98 1.87
C THR A 101 -6.92 30.63 2.44
N ARG A 102 -8.09 30.63 3.07
CA ARG A 102 -8.75 29.45 3.62
C ARG A 102 -9.62 28.79 2.55
N PRO A 103 -9.89 27.47 2.65
CA PRO A 103 -10.89 26.83 1.82
C PRO A 103 -12.27 27.45 2.06
N ALA A 104 -13.15 27.35 1.05
CA ALA A 104 -14.51 27.90 1.14
C ALA A 104 -15.37 27.17 2.19
N THR A 105 -15.12 25.87 2.40
CA THR A 105 -15.87 25.01 3.33
C THR A 105 -14.93 24.07 4.09
N GLY A 106 -15.46 23.34 5.07
CA GLY A 106 -14.72 22.36 5.86
C GLY A 106 -13.96 22.96 7.05
N LEU A 107 -12.99 22.21 7.56
CA LEU A 107 -12.39 22.45 8.88
C LEU A 107 -11.72 23.83 8.99
N TYR A 108 -10.86 24.21 8.04
CA TYR A 108 -10.08 25.45 8.12
C TYR A 108 -10.81 26.68 7.58
N ALA A 109 -12.01 26.51 7.00
CA ALA A 109 -12.84 27.60 6.53
C ALA A 109 -13.23 28.57 7.65
N SER A 110 -13.61 29.80 7.30
CA SER A 110 -14.05 30.81 8.29
C SER A 110 -15.33 30.40 9.03
N GLY A 111 -16.26 29.74 8.33
CA GLY A 111 -17.46 29.14 8.92
C GLY A 111 -17.26 27.74 9.50
N GLY A 112 -16.04 27.21 9.46
CA GLY A 112 -15.67 25.93 10.03
C GLY A 112 -15.16 26.05 11.47
N THR A 113 -14.40 25.06 11.92
CA THR A 113 -13.71 25.10 13.24
C THR A 113 -12.51 26.06 13.22
N GLY A 114 -12.00 26.35 12.02
CA GLY A 114 -10.92 27.29 11.77
C GLY A 114 -9.52 26.71 11.95
N LEU A 115 -8.51 27.55 11.69
CA LEU A 115 -7.12 27.22 11.98
C LEU A 115 -6.92 26.87 13.47
N PRO A 116 -5.91 26.04 13.80
CA PRO A 116 -5.56 25.74 15.18
C PRO A 116 -5.32 27.00 16.03
N SER A 117 -5.74 27.00 17.29
CA SER A 117 -5.39 28.08 18.23
C SER A 117 -3.91 28.03 18.64
N THR A 118 -3.30 26.84 18.55
CA THR A 118 -1.86 26.59 18.78
C THR A 118 -1.31 25.81 17.61
N THR A 119 -0.18 26.26 17.06
CA THR A 119 0.55 25.54 16.01
C THR A 119 0.84 24.11 16.42
N ARG A 120 0.38 23.14 15.63
CA ARG A 120 0.59 21.70 15.83
C ARG A 120 0.77 21.02 14.49
N VAL A 121 1.51 19.91 14.47
CA VAL A 121 1.58 19.06 13.29
C VAL A 121 0.38 18.11 13.23
N PRO A 122 -0.11 17.75 12.02
CA PRO A 122 -1.01 16.62 11.84
C PRO A 122 -0.36 15.31 12.31
N ARG A 123 -1.18 14.29 12.56
CA ARG A 123 -0.70 12.97 12.96
C ARG A 123 -1.39 11.90 12.13
N ILE A 124 -0.65 10.88 11.71
CA ILE A 124 -1.20 9.70 11.03
C ILE A 124 -1.56 8.64 12.06
N ILE A 125 -2.72 8.00 11.94
CA ILE A 125 -3.11 6.83 12.71
C ILE A 125 -3.06 5.62 11.79
N ILE A 126 -2.19 4.68 12.13
CA ILE A 126 -2.15 3.35 11.56
C ILE A 126 -2.98 2.44 12.47
N ASN A 127 -4.28 2.32 12.18
CA ASN A 127 -5.22 1.48 12.92
C ASN A 127 -5.44 0.11 12.28
N ASN A 128 -4.71 -0.19 11.21
CA ASN A 128 -4.77 -1.45 10.48
C ASN A 128 -3.35 -1.95 10.21
N ALA A 129 -3.01 -3.13 10.72
CA ALA A 129 -1.68 -3.70 10.58
C ALA A 129 -1.30 -4.02 9.13
N GLU A 130 -2.26 -4.44 8.30
CA GLU A 130 -2.01 -4.75 6.89
C GLU A 130 -1.74 -3.49 6.07
N PHE A 131 -2.42 -2.36 6.36
CA PHE A 131 -2.03 -1.07 5.80
C PHE A 131 -0.68 -0.60 6.35
N GLY A 132 -0.42 -0.85 7.64
CA GLY A 132 0.87 -0.60 8.27
C GLY A 132 2.04 -1.26 7.54
N LYS A 133 1.88 -2.49 7.06
CA LYS A 133 2.90 -3.17 6.21
C LYS A 133 3.16 -2.40 4.92
N VAL A 134 2.14 -1.86 4.26
CA VAL A 134 2.30 -1.11 3.00
C VAL A 134 3.21 0.10 3.18
N VAL A 135 3.02 0.87 4.27
CA VAL A 135 3.80 2.08 4.56
C VAL A 135 4.96 1.85 5.55
N GLY A 136 5.22 0.60 5.92
CA GLY A 136 6.30 0.24 6.85
C GLY A 136 6.14 0.81 8.27
N LEU A 137 4.91 1.00 8.77
CA LEU A 137 4.66 1.46 10.13
C LEU A 137 3.86 0.43 10.93
N SER A 138 4.32 0.13 12.14
CA SER A 138 3.51 -0.62 13.12
C SER A 138 2.28 0.18 13.56
N THR A 139 1.24 -0.53 14.02
CA THR A 139 -0.01 0.10 14.45
C THR A 139 0.24 1.11 15.56
N GLY A 140 -0.26 2.32 15.40
CA GLY A 140 0.04 3.42 16.30
C GLY A 140 -0.33 4.77 15.71
N THR A 141 -0.01 5.83 16.44
CA THR A 141 -0.18 7.21 15.95
C THR A 141 1.19 7.86 15.83
N TYR A 142 1.46 8.51 14.69
CA TYR A 142 2.76 9.14 14.41
C TYR A 142 2.57 10.62 14.04
N PRO A 143 3.37 11.54 14.62
CA PRO A 143 4.24 11.31 15.77
C PRO A 143 3.46 10.81 17.01
N PRO A 144 4.09 10.07 17.94
CA PRO A 144 3.42 9.45 19.10
C PRO A 144 2.92 10.46 20.13
N THR A 145 3.53 11.65 20.17
CA THR A 145 3.10 12.80 20.94
C THR A 145 2.72 13.95 20.00
N SER A 146 1.84 14.84 20.46
CA SER A 146 1.54 16.06 19.69
C SER A 146 2.79 16.95 19.66
N ALA A 147 3.25 17.28 18.45
CA ALA A 147 4.39 18.16 18.25
C ALA A 147 3.95 19.51 17.64
N THR A 148 4.79 20.53 17.84
CA THR A 148 4.57 21.90 17.34
C THR A 148 5.57 22.30 16.24
N VAL A 149 6.57 21.46 16.00
CA VAL A 149 7.65 21.67 15.03
C VAL A 149 7.62 20.59 13.95
N ALA A 150 8.17 20.91 12.78
CA ALA A 150 8.24 19.95 11.68
C ALA A 150 9.03 18.70 12.09
N SER A 151 8.60 17.55 11.61
CA SER A 151 9.25 16.27 11.88
C SER A 151 9.03 15.30 10.74
N ALA A 152 9.91 14.30 10.62
CA ALA A 152 9.73 13.19 9.69
C ALA A 152 9.65 11.87 10.46
N GLN A 153 8.78 10.96 10.00
CA GLN A 153 8.71 9.59 10.48
C GLN A 153 9.08 8.65 9.34
N LEU A 154 10.23 7.99 9.48
CA LEU A 154 10.58 6.85 8.64
C LEU A 154 9.81 5.60 9.09
N SER A 155 9.61 4.67 8.17
CA SER A 155 9.15 3.31 8.45
C SER A 155 9.93 2.70 9.63
N ASN A 156 9.24 2.04 10.55
CA ASN A 156 9.82 1.30 11.68
C ASN A 156 9.78 -0.23 11.50
N ILE A 157 9.12 -0.69 10.43
CA ILE A 157 9.19 -2.04 9.90
C ILE A 157 9.48 -1.96 8.40
N ILE A 158 9.95 -3.05 7.79
CA ILE A 158 10.24 -3.06 6.36
C ILE A 158 8.94 -2.84 5.57
N PRO A 159 8.85 -1.78 4.74
CA PRO A 159 7.65 -1.56 3.95
C PRO A 159 7.48 -2.61 2.87
N GLN A 160 6.23 -3.01 2.63
CA GLN A 160 5.82 -4.01 1.65
C GLN A 160 4.75 -3.42 0.73
N ILE A 161 5.14 -2.45 -0.10
CA ILE A 161 4.20 -1.83 -1.06
C ILE A 161 3.68 -2.84 -2.09
N HIS A 162 4.43 -3.90 -2.36
CA HIS A 162 3.94 -5.05 -3.12
C HIS A 162 3.84 -6.27 -2.19
N PRO A 163 2.63 -6.84 -2.00
CA PRO A 163 2.41 -7.88 -1.00
C PRO A 163 3.05 -9.22 -1.38
N THR A 164 3.25 -9.47 -2.67
CA THR A 164 3.83 -10.72 -3.17
C THR A 164 5.23 -10.49 -3.74
N SER A 165 6.22 -11.12 -3.12
CA SER A 165 7.61 -11.12 -3.58
C SER A 165 7.93 -12.33 -4.46
N SER A 166 7.27 -13.46 -4.23
CA SER A 166 7.42 -14.68 -5.02
C SER A 166 6.09 -15.41 -5.20
N TYR A 167 5.95 -16.04 -6.36
CA TYR A 167 4.84 -16.90 -6.75
C TYR A 167 5.27 -18.36 -6.65
N ILE A 168 4.58 -19.11 -5.81
CA ILE A 168 4.75 -20.54 -5.61
C ILE A 168 3.66 -21.25 -6.41
N VAL A 169 4.05 -21.97 -7.45
CA VAL A 169 3.15 -22.80 -8.27
C VAL A 169 2.99 -24.14 -7.61
N ARG A 170 1.75 -24.50 -7.29
CA ARG A 170 1.34 -25.82 -6.78
C ARG A 170 0.53 -26.57 -7.82
N CYS A 171 0.71 -27.88 -7.89
CA CYS A 171 0.01 -28.76 -8.82
C CYS A 171 -0.37 -30.06 -8.11
N ASP A 172 -1.66 -30.40 -8.16
CA ASP A 172 -2.23 -31.59 -7.51
C ASP A 172 -1.74 -32.92 -8.09
N LEU A 173 -1.03 -32.90 -9.23
CA LEU A 173 -0.45 -34.06 -9.87
C LEU A 173 0.84 -34.52 -9.17
N ILE A 174 1.56 -33.61 -8.53
CA ILE A 174 2.88 -33.87 -7.97
C ILE A 174 2.77 -34.74 -6.73
N LYS A 175 3.62 -35.74 -6.67
CA LYS A 175 3.78 -36.62 -5.52
C LYS A 175 5.17 -36.43 -4.93
N ASN A 176 5.26 -35.71 -3.82
CA ASN A 176 6.46 -35.61 -3.01
C ASN A 176 6.14 -35.97 -1.55
N GLU A 177 6.65 -37.12 -1.10
CA GLU A 177 6.42 -37.65 0.25
C GLU A 177 7.42 -37.12 1.30
N TYR A 178 8.41 -36.34 0.88
CA TYR A 178 9.51 -35.89 1.75
C TYR A 178 9.25 -34.52 2.39
N VAL A 179 8.19 -33.82 1.98
CA VAL A 179 7.87 -32.46 2.47
C VAL A 179 6.38 -32.33 2.75
N ALA A 180 6.02 -31.49 3.72
CA ALA A 180 4.63 -31.24 4.09
C ALA A 180 3.82 -30.60 2.93
N SER A 181 4.45 -29.73 2.14
CA SER A 181 3.88 -29.16 0.90
C SER A 181 4.34 -29.94 -0.32
N GLY A 182 3.86 -31.18 -0.43
CA GLY A 182 4.28 -32.14 -1.47
C GLY A 182 3.84 -31.80 -2.90
N ASP A 183 3.11 -30.71 -3.09
CA ASP A 183 2.47 -30.30 -4.34
C ASP A 183 3.16 -29.13 -5.06
N ILE A 184 4.29 -28.64 -4.55
CA ILE A 184 5.02 -27.50 -5.16
C ILE A 184 5.66 -27.93 -6.48
N LEU A 185 5.28 -27.28 -7.59
CA LEU A 185 5.81 -27.49 -8.95
C LEU A 185 7.05 -26.64 -9.24
N SER A 186 6.97 -25.36 -8.91
CA SER A 186 8.01 -24.37 -9.18
C SER A 186 7.76 -23.11 -8.36
N ALA A 187 8.77 -22.26 -8.25
CA ALA A 187 8.65 -20.91 -7.72
C ALA A 187 9.32 -19.92 -8.68
N PHE A 188 8.73 -18.74 -8.81
CA PHE A 188 9.27 -17.64 -9.62
C PHE A 188 8.89 -16.30 -9.00
N ASP A 189 9.61 -15.23 -9.34
CA ASP A 189 9.24 -13.87 -8.96
C ASP A 189 8.63 -13.13 -10.15
N ARG A 190 8.12 -11.91 -9.92
CA ARG A 190 7.61 -11.07 -11.00
C ARG A 190 8.70 -10.54 -11.95
N GLY A 191 9.98 -10.74 -11.64
CA GLY A 191 11.11 -10.09 -12.29
C GLY A 191 10.92 -8.58 -12.39
N ASP A 192 11.24 -8.03 -13.56
CA ASP A 192 11.07 -6.61 -13.88
C ASP A 192 9.64 -6.25 -14.33
N ALA A 193 8.69 -7.19 -14.29
CA ALA A 193 7.33 -6.92 -14.72
C ALA A 193 6.68 -5.88 -13.82
N GLN A 194 6.51 -4.67 -14.37
CA GLN A 194 5.70 -3.62 -13.77
C GLN A 194 4.21 -4.00 -13.80
N VAL A 195 3.40 -3.22 -13.13
CA VAL A 195 1.94 -3.37 -13.14
C VAL A 195 1.42 -3.38 -14.58
N GLY A 196 0.54 -4.32 -14.89
CA GLY A 196 -0.02 -4.52 -16.23
C GLY A 196 0.95 -5.10 -17.26
N GLN A 197 2.21 -5.38 -16.89
CA GLN A 197 3.18 -6.04 -17.78
C GLN A 197 3.07 -7.56 -17.69
N LEU A 198 3.55 -8.22 -18.74
CA LEU A 198 3.60 -9.68 -18.81
C LEU A 198 4.69 -10.22 -17.88
N ILE A 199 4.30 -11.04 -16.91
CA ILE A 199 5.20 -11.94 -16.18
C ILE A 199 5.42 -13.18 -17.04
N SER A 200 6.67 -13.38 -17.47
CA SER A 200 7.12 -14.52 -18.26
C SER A 200 8.18 -15.30 -17.50
N TYR A 201 7.79 -16.46 -16.97
CA TYR A 201 8.72 -17.40 -16.35
C TYR A 201 9.07 -18.51 -17.34
N LYS A 202 10.37 -18.69 -17.60
CA LYS A 202 10.90 -19.76 -18.45
C LYS A 202 12.11 -20.38 -17.73
N PRO A 203 11.97 -21.57 -17.13
CA PRO A 203 13.08 -22.18 -16.41
C PRO A 203 14.23 -22.50 -17.37
N SER A 204 15.47 -22.22 -16.97
CA SER A 204 16.68 -22.54 -17.75
C SER A 204 16.92 -24.05 -17.84
N GLN A 205 16.41 -24.81 -16.87
CA GLN A 205 16.47 -26.26 -16.81
C GLN A 205 15.17 -26.84 -16.28
N TYR A 206 14.74 -27.97 -16.84
CA TYR A 206 13.52 -28.64 -16.39
C TYR A 206 13.79 -29.49 -15.14
N ALA A 207 13.09 -29.17 -14.05
CA ALA A 207 12.99 -30.05 -12.89
C ALA A 207 11.83 -31.03 -13.10
N TRP A 208 12.11 -32.33 -12.98
CA TRP A 208 11.11 -33.38 -13.15
C TRP A 208 10.72 -33.95 -11.80
N MET A 209 9.42 -33.99 -11.52
CA MET A 209 8.88 -34.57 -10.28
C MET A 209 8.01 -35.78 -10.55
N ASN A 210 7.97 -36.69 -9.57
CA ASN A 210 7.09 -37.85 -9.64
C ASN A 210 5.63 -37.38 -9.60
N CYS A 211 4.79 -38.03 -10.40
CA CYS A 211 3.35 -37.80 -10.41
C CYS A 211 2.65 -38.89 -9.59
N HIS A 212 1.46 -38.59 -9.07
CA HIS A 212 0.58 -39.63 -8.56
C HIS A 212 0.19 -40.61 -9.68
N ASN A 213 0.12 -41.91 -9.35
CA ASN A 213 -0.39 -42.93 -10.28
C ASN A 213 -1.91 -42.85 -10.37
N GLY A 214 -2.45 -43.19 -11.54
CA GLY A 214 -3.89 -43.29 -11.80
C GLY A 214 -4.37 -42.33 -12.89
N SER A 215 -5.51 -42.66 -13.49
CA SER A 215 -6.18 -41.77 -14.43
C SER A 215 -6.77 -40.56 -13.70
N ARG A 216 -6.71 -39.38 -14.34
CA ARG A 216 -7.34 -38.16 -13.85
C ARG A 216 -8.07 -37.46 -14.98
N SER A 217 -9.24 -36.93 -14.67
CA SER A 217 -10.03 -36.08 -15.58
C SER A 217 -9.59 -34.62 -15.55
N THR A 218 -8.92 -34.19 -14.48
CA THR A 218 -8.53 -32.79 -14.25
C THR A 218 -7.15 -32.70 -13.61
N ILE A 219 -6.44 -31.60 -13.93
CA ILE A 219 -5.19 -31.18 -13.27
C ILE A 219 -5.43 -29.79 -12.72
N THR A 220 -5.15 -29.58 -11.43
CA THR A 220 -5.36 -28.30 -10.76
C THR A 220 -4.02 -27.63 -10.51
N ILE A 221 -3.83 -26.45 -11.10
CA ILE A 221 -2.68 -25.58 -10.83
C ILE A 221 -3.17 -24.40 -10.00
N SER A 222 -2.49 -24.15 -8.87
CA SER A 222 -2.77 -23.03 -7.98
C SER A 222 -1.50 -22.23 -7.75
N ILE A 223 -1.62 -20.91 -7.64
CA ILE A 223 -0.50 -20.01 -7.39
C ILE A 223 -0.69 -19.37 -6.01
N TYR A 224 0.33 -19.49 -5.17
CA TYR A 224 0.40 -18.95 -3.82
C TYR A 224 1.52 -17.92 -3.72
N ASN A 225 1.45 -17.04 -2.74
CA ASN A 225 2.53 -16.12 -2.41
C ASN A 225 3.50 -16.73 -1.39
N GLN A 226 4.54 -15.99 -1.02
CA GLN A 226 5.55 -16.39 -0.03
C GLN A 226 4.98 -16.68 1.37
N ASN A 227 3.78 -16.17 1.67
CA ASN A 227 3.09 -16.35 2.96
C ASN A 227 2.04 -17.49 2.90
N ASP A 228 2.09 -18.34 1.88
CA ASP A 228 1.12 -19.41 1.63
C ASP A 228 -0.34 -18.95 1.47
N GLN A 229 -0.53 -17.75 0.94
CA GLN A 229 -1.85 -17.22 0.60
C GLN A 229 -2.06 -17.34 -0.90
N LYS A 230 -3.26 -17.76 -1.32
CA LYS A 230 -3.61 -17.86 -2.73
C LYS A 230 -3.58 -16.48 -3.39
N VAL A 231 -2.83 -16.35 -4.47
CA VAL A 231 -2.73 -15.08 -5.21
C VAL A 231 -3.96 -14.87 -6.07
N LYS A 232 -4.47 -13.63 -6.06
CA LYS A 232 -5.61 -13.21 -6.87
C LYS A 232 -5.17 -12.25 -7.98
N PHE A 233 -4.94 -12.81 -9.17
CA PHE A 233 -4.74 -12.02 -10.37
C PHE A 233 -6.07 -11.44 -10.85
N ARG A 234 -6.09 -10.16 -11.21
CA ARG A 234 -7.28 -9.50 -11.77
C ARG A 234 -7.43 -9.76 -13.26
N ASP A 235 -6.32 -9.97 -13.96
CA ASP A 235 -6.32 -10.46 -15.33
C ASP A 235 -6.30 -11.99 -15.35
N THR A 236 -7.35 -12.59 -15.90
CA THR A 236 -7.50 -14.05 -16.03
C THR A 236 -6.74 -14.64 -17.21
N SER A 237 -6.10 -13.80 -18.03
CA SER A 237 -5.33 -14.22 -19.21
C SER A 237 -4.01 -14.86 -18.79
N VAL A 238 -3.97 -16.19 -18.86
CA VAL A 238 -2.81 -16.99 -18.50
C VAL A 238 -2.57 -18.10 -19.51
N SER A 239 -1.30 -18.33 -19.83
CA SER A 239 -0.85 -19.48 -20.62
C SER A 239 0.17 -20.25 -19.77
N ILE A 240 -0.10 -21.54 -19.56
CA ILE A 240 0.74 -22.45 -18.78
C ILE A 240 1.04 -23.66 -19.65
N MET A 241 2.33 -23.94 -19.87
CA MET A 241 2.79 -25.14 -20.55
C MET A 241 3.32 -26.13 -19.50
N LEU A 242 2.58 -27.21 -19.26
CA LEU A 242 3.02 -28.31 -18.40
C LEU A 242 3.65 -29.40 -19.27
N LEU A 243 4.86 -29.85 -18.90
CA LEU A 243 5.56 -30.93 -19.58
C LEU A 243 5.42 -32.23 -18.80
N LEU A 244 5.01 -33.29 -19.50
CA LEU A 244 4.86 -34.64 -18.95
C LEU A 244 5.80 -35.58 -19.71
N ARG A 245 6.49 -36.47 -19.00
CA ARG A 245 7.34 -37.49 -19.61
C ARG A 245 7.17 -38.83 -18.93
N SER A 246 7.35 -39.91 -19.69
CA SER A 246 7.49 -41.24 -19.09
C SER A 246 8.73 -41.28 -18.20
N LYS A 247 8.59 -41.90 -17.02
CA LYS A 247 9.74 -42.28 -16.22
C LYS A 247 10.52 -43.34 -17.00
N LYS A 248 11.83 -43.15 -17.11
CA LYS A 248 12.74 -44.19 -17.61
C LYS A 248 13.11 -45.10 -16.44
#